data_AF-A0A834C8H2-F1
#
_entry.id   AF-A0A834C8H2-F1
#
_cell.length_a   1.000
_cell.length_b   1.000
_cell.length_c   1.000
_cell.angle_alpha   90.00
_cell.angle_beta   90.00
_cell.angle_gamma   90.00
#
_symmetry.space_group_name_H-M   'P 1'
#
loop_
_entity.id
_entity.type
_entity.pdbx_description
1 polymer ?
#
loop_
_entity_poly.entity_id
_entity_poly.type
_entity_poly.pdbx_seq_one_letter_code
_entity_poly.pdbx_strand_id
1 'polypeptide(L)'
;MRDTTEQRSSMTLTAAAVFLLCLTGILADERFGPSERDPPAELHKRERKPEQHLDQVKRPRAQTLMVPKSIRVSSKTGIPLDVLPNRGVTAKQAERMTRINDSDLPRVSTQPRSREESTEERKARKQAIKEERKERRVEKKANKMAFKEEKVRQEKQMLNLRTNVQGLKL
;
A
#
# COMPACT_ATOMS: atom_id res chain seq x y z
N MET A 1 -9.43 -77.77 2.35
CA MET A 1 -9.67 -76.43 2.92
C MET A 1 -8.36 -75.97 3.53
N ARG A 2 -7.76 -74.89 3.01
CA ARG A 2 -6.47 -74.36 3.47
C ARG A 2 -6.65 -72.87 3.78
N ASP A 3 -6.08 -72.47 4.91
CA ASP A 3 -6.36 -71.26 5.67
C ASP A 3 -5.88 -69.95 5.00
N THR A 4 -6.66 -68.88 5.18
CA THR A 4 -6.46 -67.54 4.58
C THR A 4 -5.91 -66.51 5.58
N THR A 5 -5.18 -66.96 6.61
CA THR A 5 -4.76 -66.10 7.73
C THR A 5 -3.32 -65.59 7.66
N GLU A 6 -2.49 -66.00 6.70
CA GLU A 6 -1.09 -65.53 6.62
C GLU A 6 -0.84 -64.28 5.77
N GLN A 7 -1.82 -63.78 5.00
CA GLN A 7 -1.59 -62.62 4.11
C GLN A 7 -1.77 -61.24 4.75
N ARG A 8 -2.20 -61.14 6.03
CA ARG A 8 -2.43 -59.84 6.69
C ARG A 8 -1.26 -59.33 7.54
N SER A 9 -0.20 -60.13 7.73
CA SER A 9 0.95 -59.77 8.58
C SER A 9 2.09 -59.07 7.82
N SER A 10 2.20 -59.22 6.50
CA SER A 10 3.32 -58.68 5.71
C SER A 10 3.15 -57.23 5.24
N MET A 11 1.97 -56.62 5.39
CA MET A 11 1.70 -55.24 4.92
C MET A 11 1.79 -54.15 6.00
N THR A 12 1.99 -54.51 7.27
CA THR A 12 2.11 -53.53 8.37
C THR A 12 3.56 -53.18 8.73
N LEU A 13 4.54 -54.03 8.36
CA LEU A 13 5.97 -53.79 8.66
C LEU A 13 6.62 -52.76 7.73
N THR A 14 6.12 -52.57 6.51
CA THR A 14 6.70 -51.63 5.53
C THR A 14 6.29 -50.17 5.76
N ALA A 15 5.11 -49.91 6.35
CA ALA A 15 4.64 -48.55 6.63
C ALA A 15 5.38 -47.90 7.82
N ALA A 16 5.77 -48.68 8.83
CA ALA A 16 6.48 -48.16 10.01
C ALA A 16 7.94 -47.77 9.71
N ALA A 17 8.61 -48.47 8.77
CA ALA A 17 9.99 -48.19 8.39
C ALA A 17 10.16 -46.88 7.59
N VAL A 18 9.15 -46.48 6.81
CA VAL A 18 9.16 -45.20 6.06
C VAL A 18 8.93 -44.00 6.99
N PHE A 19 8.20 -44.18 8.09
CA PHE A 19 7.92 -43.09 9.04
C PHE A 19 9.13 -42.75 9.94
N LEU A 20 9.97 -43.74 10.26
CA LEU A 20 11.18 -43.56 11.07
C LEU A 20 12.36 -42.91 10.31
N LEU A 21 12.41 -43.04 8.98
CA LEU A 21 13.42 -42.40 8.13
C LEU A 21 13.14 -40.91 7.85
N CYS A 22 11.92 -40.42 8.10
CA CYS A 22 11.56 -39.01 7.89
C CYS A 22 11.82 -38.12 9.13
N LEU A 23 12.03 -38.72 10.31
CA LEU A 23 12.20 -38.00 11.58
C LEU A 23 13.67 -37.74 11.96
N THR A 24 14.64 -38.22 11.19
CA THR A 24 16.09 -38.09 11.48
C THR A 24 16.87 -37.30 10.43
N GLY A 25 16.19 -36.67 9.47
CA GLY A 25 16.80 -36.28 8.19
C GLY A 25 17.01 -34.80 7.86
N ILE A 26 16.70 -33.80 8.71
CA ILE A 26 17.01 -32.39 8.38
C ILE A 26 17.37 -31.61 9.66
N LEU A 27 18.63 -31.71 10.06
CA LEU A 27 19.31 -30.78 10.97
C LEU A 27 20.55 -30.26 10.25
N ALA A 28 20.75 -28.94 10.34
CA ALA A 28 21.90 -28.14 9.88
C ALA A 28 21.96 -27.76 8.39
N ASP A 29 21.68 -26.48 8.11
CA ASP A 29 22.75 -25.65 7.52
C ASP A 29 22.70 -24.24 8.12
N GLU A 30 23.86 -23.82 8.62
CA GLU A 30 24.13 -22.50 9.14
C GLU A 30 24.42 -21.52 7.98
N ARG A 31 24.39 -20.22 8.34
CA ARG A 31 25.03 -19.09 7.63
C ARG A 31 24.16 -18.44 6.54
N PHE A 32 23.59 -17.27 6.86
CA PHE A 32 24.21 -15.98 6.54
C PHE A 32 23.17 -14.87 6.78
N GLY A 33 23.50 -13.90 7.66
CA GLY A 33 22.67 -12.70 7.89
C GLY A 33 22.71 -11.73 6.70
N PRO A 34 21.91 -10.66 6.74
CA PRO A 34 22.55 -9.39 7.03
C PRO A 34 21.81 -8.57 8.08
N SER A 35 22.57 -8.16 9.08
CA SER A 35 22.30 -6.99 9.91
C SER A 35 22.76 -5.74 9.15
N GLU A 36 21.83 -4.96 8.61
CA GLU A 36 22.11 -3.58 8.20
C GLU A 36 21.39 -2.64 9.17
N ARG A 37 22.08 -2.34 10.26
CA ARG A 37 21.86 -1.10 11.02
C ARG A 37 23.05 -0.22 10.71
N ASP A 38 22.91 0.62 9.69
CA ASP A 38 23.86 1.69 9.47
C ASP A 38 23.77 2.68 10.66
N PRO A 39 24.86 2.97 11.37
CA PRO A 39 24.88 4.08 12.31
C PRO A 39 24.91 5.40 11.52
N PRO A 40 24.07 6.40 11.83
CA PRO A 40 24.25 7.72 11.27
C PRO A 40 25.58 8.30 11.78
N ALA A 41 26.42 8.74 10.84
CA ALA A 41 27.67 9.44 11.13
C ALA A 41 27.44 10.61 12.08
N GLU A 42 28.04 10.55 13.28
CA GLU A 42 28.22 11.72 14.14
C GLU A 42 29.18 12.71 13.46
N LEU A 43 28.62 13.59 12.66
CA LEU A 43 29.25 14.87 12.35
C LEU A 43 29.23 15.72 13.63
N HIS A 44 30.33 15.70 14.39
CA HIS A 44 30.66 16.73 15.37
C HIS A 44 30.75 18.09 14.65
N LYS A 45 29.60 18.74 14.45
CA LYS A 45 29.53 20.16 14.11
C LYS A 45 29.74 20.92 15.41
N ARG A 46 30.97 21.38 15.60
CA ARG A 46 31.30 22.41 16.59
C ARG A 46 30.27 23.53 16.45
N GLU A 47 29.50 23.77 17.50
CA GLU A 47 28.60 24.91 17.59
C GLU A 47 29.42 26.20 17.44
N ARG A 48 29.30 26.85 16.28
CA ARG A 48 29.64 28.26 16.16
C ARG A 48 28.38 29.04 16.47
N LYS A 49 28.36 29.72 17.62
CA LYS A 49 27.35 30.72 17.95
C LYS A 49 27.16 31.66 16.76
N PRO A 50 25.95 31.88 16.22
CA PRO A 50 25.75 32.95 15.27
C PRO A 50 25.76 34.28 16.05
N GLU A 51 26.87 35.01 15.95
CA GLU A 51 26.87 36.43 16.31
C GLU A 51 25.85 37.16 15.44
N GLN A 52 24.93 37.88 16.08
CA GLN A 52 23.96 38.73 15.39
C GLN A 52 24.68 40.00 14.92
N HIS A 53 25.26 39.97 13.73
CA HIS A 53 25.67 41.20 13.05
C HIS A 53 24.48 41.71 12.23
N LEU A 54 23.84 42.76 12.74
CA LEU A 54 22.74 43.44 12.05
C LEU A 54 23.34 44.36 10.97
N ASP A 55 23.62 43.79 9.81
CA ASP A 55 24.02 44.57 8.63
C ASP A 55 22.83 45.42 8.18
N GLN A 56 22.92 46.74 8.39
CA GLN A 56 21.98 47.69 7.83
C GLN A 56 22.13 47.70 6.30
N VAL A 57 21.34 46.88 5.62
CA VAL A 57 21.25 46.87 4.15
C VAL A 57 20.70 48.23 3.70
N LYS A 58 21.55 49.00 3.00
CA LYS A 58 21.13 50.21 2.26
C LYS A 58 20.01 49.85 1.28
N ARG A 59 18.84 50.47 1.47
CA ARG A 59 17.66 50.29 0.61
C ARG A 59 18.01 50.68 -0.84
N PRO A 60 17.69 49.86 -1.86
CA PRO A 60 17.94 50.23 -3.25
C PRO A 60 17.01 51.38 -3.67
N ARG A 61 17.56 52.31 -4.47
CA ARG A 61 16.83 53.44 -5.06
C ARG A 61 15.72 52.93 -6.00
N ALA A 62 14.58 53.62 -5.95
CA ALA A 62 13.39 53.31 -6.74
C ALA A 62 13.69 53.26 -8.24
N GLN A 63 13.24 52.18 -8.89
CA GLN A 63 13.30 52.02 -10.34
C GLN A 63 12.23 52.92 -10.98
N THR A 64 12.62 53.64 -12.03
CA THR A 64 11.76 54.50 -12.84
C THR A 64 10.69 53.69 -13.58
N LEU A 65 9.44 54.13 -13.46
CA LEU A 65 8.25 53.52 -14.06
C LEU A 65 8.31 53.57 -15.59
N MET A 66 8.51 52.41 -16.23
CA MET A 66 8.30 52.26 -17.67
C MET A 66 6.79 52.30 -17.93
N VAL A 67 6.35 53.18 -18.83
CA VAL A 67 4.92 53.36 -19.16
C VAL A 67 4.31 52.04 -19.63
N PRO A 68 3.27 51.52 -18.97
CA PRO A 68 2.68 50.23 -19.34
C PRO A 68 1.91 50.35 -20.66
N LYS A 69 2.21 49.46 -21.61
CA LYS A 69 1.37 49.25 -22.80
C LYS A 69 -0.04 48.84 -22.34
N SER A 70 -1.08 49.41 -22.94
CA SER A 70 -2.46 49.10 -22.57
C SER A 70 -2.73 47.60 -22.76
N ILE A 71 -3.20 46.97 -21.68
CA ILE A 71 -3.47 45.54 -21.66
C ILE A 71 -4.70 45.27 -22.53
N ARG A 72 -4.57 44.42 -23.55
CA ARG A 72 -5.72 44.00 -24.36
C ARG A 72 -6.49 42.93 -23.60
N VAL A 73 -7.74 43.21 -23.28
CA VAL A 73 -8.59 42.35 -22.47
C VAL A 73 -9.70 41.74 -23.33
N SER A 74 -10.06 40.47 -23.10
CA SER A 74 -11.22 39.86 -23.74
C SER A 74 -12.53 40.53 -23.30
N SER A 75 -13.39 40.89 -24.25
CA SER A 75 -14.66 41.56 -23.95
C SER A 75 -15.65 40.69 -23.14
N LYS A 76 -15.53 39.36 -23.22
CA LYS A 76 -16.43 38.41 -22.57
C LYS A 76 -15.96 37.94 -21.20
N THR A 77 -14.64 37.78 -21.00
CA THR A 77 -14.08 37.22 -19.75
C THR A 77 -13.28 38.21 -18.95
N GLY A 78 -12.94 39.38 -19.47
CA GLY A 78 -12.14 40.36 -18.73
C GLY A 78 -10.69 39.90 -18.51
N ILE A 79 -10.21 38.88 -19.23
CA ILE A 79 -8.88 38.29 -19.05
C ILE A 79 -7.93 38.86 -20.12
N PRO A 80 -6.71 39.30 -19.74
CA PRO A 80 -5.68 39.74 -20.69
C PRO A 80 -5.34 38.66 -21.73
N LEU A 81 -5.41 39.04 -23.01
CA LEU A 81 -4.98 38.17 -24.11
C LEU A 81 -3.44 38.19 -24.19
N ASP A 82 -2.83 37.05 -24.55
CA ASP A 82 -1.39 36.86 -24.82
C ASP A 82 -0.43 36.86 -23.61
N VAL A 83 -0.93 36.97 -22.38
CA VAL A 83 -0.10 36.91 -21.16
C VAL A 83 -0.17 35.54 -20.47
N LEU A 84 -1.25 34.79 -20.71
CA LEU A 84 -1.45 33.46 -20.12
C LEU A 84 -1.19 32.38 -21.18
N PRO A 85 -0.55 31.26 -20.82
CA PRO A 85 -0.39 30.13 -21.73
C PRO A 85 -1.77 29.65 -22.21
N ASN A 86 -1.85 29.20 -23.47
CA ASN A 86 -3.07 28.65 -24.06
C ASN A 86 -3.72 27.66 -23.09
N ARG A 87 -5.06 27.73 -22.93
CA ARG A 87 -5.82 26.95 -21.93
C ARG A 87 -5.45 25.47 -21.95
N GLY A 88 -4.52 25.09 -21.08
CA GLY A 88 -4.20 23.71 -20.76
C GLY A 88 -5.12 23.18 -19.66
N VAL A 89 -4.91 21.92 -19.30
CA VAL A 89 -5.54 21.29 -18.14
C VAL A 89 -5.29 22.15 -16.91
N THR A 90 -6.35 22.60 -16.23
CA THR A 90 -6.23 23.42 -15.02
C THR A 90 -5.48 22.65 -13.94
N ALA A 91 -4.71 23.32 -13.07
CA ALA A 91 -3.97 22.65 -12.00
C ALA A 91 -4.84 21.70 -11.16
N LYS A 92 -6.09 22.09 -10.87
CA LYS A 92 -7.10 21.25 -10.18
C LYS A 92 -7.54 20.03 -10.99
N GLN A 93 -7.58 20.15 -12.32
CA GLN A 93 -7.94 19.05 -13.21
C GLN A 93 -6.79 18.05 -13.34
N ALA A 94 -5.54 18.53 -13.41
CA ALA A 94 -4.35 17.68 -13.39
C ALA A 94 -4.27 16.87 -12.09
N GLU A 95 -4.51 17.54 -10.95
CA GLU A 95 -4.55 16.89 -9.64
C GLU A 95 -5.68 15.83 -9.54
N ARG A 96 -6.83 16.07 -10.18
CA ARG A 96 -7.91 15.08 -10.26
C ARG A 96 -7.50 13.88 -11.11
N MET A 97 -6.86 14.09 -12.25
CA MET A 97 -6.38 13.01 -13.11
C MET A 97 -5.34 12.14 -12.40
N THR A 98 -4.47 12.72 -11.56
CA THR A 98 -3.51 11.96 -10.74
C THR A 98 -4.14 11.17 -9.59
N ARG A 99 -5.40 11.44 -9.23
CA ARG A 99 -6.10 10.75 -8.13
C ARG A 99 -6.97 9.59 -8.57
N ILE A 100 -7.28 9.49 -9.87
CA ILE A 100 -8.10 8.39 -10.40
C ILE A 100 -7.23 7.13 -10.38
N ASN A 101 -7.61 6.16 -9.56
CA ASN A 101 -6.94 4.87 -9.48
C ASN A 101 -7.65 3.83 -10.36
N ASP A 102 -7.00 2.71 -10.65
CA ASP A 102 -7.60 1.59 -11.38
C ASP A 102 -8.87 1.04 -10.69
N SER A 103 -9.03 1.27 -9.38
CA SER A 103 -10.24 0.95 -8.62
C SER A 103 -11.44 1.83 -8.96
N ASP A 104 -11.20 3.05 -9.45
CA ASP A 104 -12.22 4.03 -9.82
C ASP A 104 -12.71 3.81 -11.26
N LEU A 105 -11.98 3.00 -12.03
CA LEU A 105 -12.44 2.56 -13.34
C LEU A 105 -13.62 1.60 -13.18
N PRO A 106 -14.61 1.69 -14.09
CA PRO A 106 -15.77 0.83 -14.04
C PRO A 106 -15.37 -0.65 -14.14
N ARG A 107 -15.71 -1.43 -13.12
CA ARG A 107 -15.40 -2.85 -13.00
C ARG A 107 -15.86 -3.61 -14.24
N VAL A 108 -15.14 -4.68 -14.59
CA VAL A 108 -15.50 -5.57 -15.71
C VAL A 108 -16.93 -6.10 -15.56
N SER A 109 -17.39 -6.33 -14.32
CA SER A 109 -18.76 -6.77 -14.04
C SER A 109 -19.85 -5.73 -14.33
N THR A 110 -19.53 -4.44 -14.30
CA THR A 110 -20.50 -3.34 -14.50
C THR A 110 -20.62 -2.89 -15.95
N GLN A 111 -19.75 -3.39 -16.83
CA GLN A 111 -19.77 -3.05 -18.25
C GLN A 111 -20.89 -3.78 -19.00
N PRO A 112 -21.61 -3.09 -19.92
CA PRO A 112 -22.58 -3.73 -20.81
C PRO A 112 -21.92 -4.82 -21.66
N ARG A 113 -22.66 -5.91 -21.91
CA ARG A 113 -22.20 -7.00 -22.78
C ARG A 113 -22.32 -6.61 -24.25
N SER A 114 -21.26 -6.82 -25.03
CA SER A 114 -21.32 -6.78 -26.50
C SER A 114 -22.14 -7.96 -27.03
N ARG A 115 -22.94 -7.70 -28.07
CA ARG A 115 -23.83 -8.71 -28.68
C ARG A 115 -23.06 -9.69 -29.59
N GLU A 116 -21.96 -9.22 -30.19
CA GLU A 116 -21.16 -9.93 -31.20
C GLU A 116 -19.84 -10.50 -30.65
N GLU A 117 -19.79 -10.81 -29.35
CA GLU A 117 -18.58 -11.39 -28.74
C GLU A 117 -18.24 -12.78 -29.29
N SER A 118 -16.94 -13.03 -29.52
CA SER A 118 -16.44 -14.36 -29.85
C SER A 118 -16.54 -15.33 -28.65
N THR A 119 -16.39 -16.63 -28.88
CA THR A 119 -16.41 -17.63 -27.81
C THR A 119 -15.24 -17.47 -26.85
N GLU A 120 -14.09 -17.01 -27.33
CA GLU A 120 -12.88 -16.75 -26.54
C GLU A 120 -13.04 -15.50 -25.68
N GLU A 121 -13.55 -14.41 -26.25
CA GLU A 121 -13.85 -13.16 -25.51
C GLU A 121 -14.87 -13.40 -24.39
N ARG A 122 -15.89 -14.23 -24.66
CA ARG A 122 -16.88 -14.64 -23.66
C ARG A 122 -16.22 -15.37 -22.48
N LYS A 123 -15.26 -16.26 -22.75
CA LYS A 123 -14.50 -16.98 -21.72
C LYS A 123 -13.64 -16.01 -20.92
N ALA A 124 -12.87 -15.16 -21.60
CA ALA A 124 -12.00 -14.16 -20.98
C ALA A 124 -12.78 -13.24 -20.04
N ARG A 125 -13.92 -12.69 -20.49
CA ARG A 125 -14.78 -11.85 -19.64
C ARG A 125 -15.27 -12.60 -18.39
N LYS A 126 -15.78 -13.82 -18.57
CA LYS A 126 -16.28 -14.62 -17.44
C LYS A 126 -15.17 -14.94 -16.45
N GLN A 127 -13.98 -15.23 -16.95
CA GLN A 127 -12.81 -15.51 -16.12
C GLN A 127 -12.41 -14.27 -15.32
N ALA A 128 -12.30 -13.11 -15.96
CA ALA A 128 -12.00 -11.84 -15.29
C ALA A 128 -13.00 -11.52 -14.16
N ILE A 129 -14.31 -11.69 -14.39
CA ILE A 129 -15.34 -11.49 -13.36
C ILE A 129 -15.20 -12.50 -12.20
N LYS A 130 -14.81 -13.75 -12.51
CA LYS A 130 -14.64 -14.81 -11.52
C LYS A 130 -13.42 -14.53 -10.62
N GLU A 131 -12.33 -14.08 -11.22
CA GLU A 131 -11.09 -13.70 -10.51
C GLU A 131 -11.33 -12.47 -9.64
N GLU A 132 -11.93 -11.40 -10.17
CA GLU A 132 -12.28 -10.19 -9.40
C GLU A 132 -13.16 -10.54 -8.18
N ARG A 133 -14.14 -11.43 -8.35
CA ARG A 133 -15.00 -11.88 -7.24
C ARG A 133 -14.24 -12.74 -6.23
N LYS A 134 -13.29 -13.55 -6.67
CA LYS A 134 -12.47 -14.40 -5.80
C LYS A 134 -11.56 -13.52 -4.94
N GLU A 135 -10.88 -12.55 -5.53
CA GLU A 135 -10.04 -11.57 -4.85
C GLU A 135 -10.84 -10.81 -3.79
N ARG A 136 -12.01 -10.28 -4.16
CA ARG A 136 -12.89 -9.57 -3.22
C ARG A 136 -13.33 -10.44 -2.03
N ARG A 137 -13.56 -11.74 -2.23
CA ARG A 137 -13.90 -12.67 -1.14
C ARG A 137 -12.72 -12.89 -0.20
N VAL A 138 -11.52 -13.01 -0.74
CA VAL A 138 -10.28 -13.15 0.04
C VAL A 138 -10.03 -11.88 0.85
N GLU A 139 -10.10 -10.72 0.22
CA GLU A 139 -9.94 -9.42 0.88
C GLU A 139 -10.98 -9.22 1.99
N LYS A 140 -12.25 -9.47 1.70
CA LYS A 140 -13.33 -9.39 2.71
C LYS A 140 -13.06 -10.34 3.88
N LYS A 141 -12.57 -11.55 3.62
CA LYS A 141 -12.23 -12.53 4.66
C LYS A 141 -11.05 -12.05 5.50
N ALA A 142 -9.99 -11.54 4.86
CA ALA A 142 -8.82 -10.97 5.53
C ALA A 142 -9.22 -9.78 6.41
N ASN A 143 -10.00 -8.84 5.89
CA ASN A 143 -10.50 -7.70 6.64
C ASN A 143 -11.34 -8.14 7.84
N LYS A 144 -12.26 -9.10 7.65
CA LYS A 144 -13.06 -9.64 8.75
C LYS A 144 -12.18 -10.25 9.85
N MET A 145 -11.13 -10.96 9.49
CA MET A 145 -10.20 -11.55 10.46
C MET A 145 -9.38 -10.46 11.17
N ALA A 146 -8.86 -9.48 10.44
CA ALA A 146 -8.12 -8.36 11.01
C ALA A 146 -8.95 -7.59 12.04
N PHE A 147 -10.20 -7.25 11.73
CA PHE A 147 -11.11 -6.59 12.69
C PHE A 147 -11.43 -7.47 13.90
N LYS A 148 -11.54 -8.78 13.71
CA LYS A 148 -11.80 -9.72 14.81
C LYS A 148 -10.60 -9.79 15.76
N GLU A 149 -9.39 -9.89 15.23
CA GLU A 149 -8.16 -9.95 16.00
C GLU A 149 -7.88 -8.64 16.75
N GLU A 150 -8.09 -7.51 16.09
CA GLU A 150 -7.91 -6.20 16.70
C GLU A 150 -8.92 -5.95 17.83
N LYS A 151 -10.17 -6.37 17.65
CA LYS A 151 -11.18 -6.33 18.72
C LYS A 151 -10.72 -7.10 19.95
N VAL A 152 -10.23 -8.34 19.77
CA VAL A 152 -9.73 -9.16 20.89
C VAL A 152 -8.51 -8.51 21.55
N ARG A 153 -7.62 -7.89 20.78
CA ARG A 153 -6.47 -7.14 21.30
C ARG A 153 -6.92 -5.97 22.18
N GLN A 154 -7.87 -5.17 21.70
CA GLN A 154 -8.42 -4.03 22.45
C GLN A 154 -9.13 -4.47 23.73
N GLU A 155 -9.94 -5.53 23.67
CA GLU A 155 -10.61 -6.10 24.84
C GLU A 155 -9.61 -6.56 25.90
N LYS A 156 -8.52 -7.21 25.49
CA LYS A 156 -7.43 -7.63 26.40
C LYS A 156 -6.72 -6.42 27.03
N GLN A 157 -6.41 -5.40 26.24
CA GLN A 157 -5.79 -4.16 26.75
C GLN A 157 -6.70 -3.47 27.76
N MET A 158 -7.99 -3.37 27.47
CA MET A 158 -8.99 -2.77 28.37
C MET A 158 -9.12 -3.56 29.68
N LEU A 159 -9.09 -4.89 29.62
CA LEU A 159 -9.12 -5.73 30.83
C LEU A 159 -7.86 -5.50 31.68
N ASN A 160 -6.67 -5.51 31.08
CA ASN A 160 -5.41 -5.25 31.79
C ASN A 160 -5.37 -3.87 32.45
N LEU A 161 -5.89 -2.84 31.78
CA LEU A 161 -5.98 -1.50 32.35
C LEU A 161 -6.94 -1.48 33.54
N ARG A 162 -8.11 -2.11 33.43
CA ARG A 162 -9.08 -2.20 34.53
C ARG A 162 -8.48 -2.91 35.75
N THR A 163 -7.76 -4.01 35.57
CA THR A 163 -7.17 -4.76 36.68
C THR A 163 -5.99 -4.02 37.32
N ASN A 164 -5.15 -3.35 36.54
CA ASN A 164 -3.90 -2.76 37.04
C ASN A 164 -4.06 -1.32 37.52
N VAL A 165 -4.96 -0.52 36.93
CA VAL A 165 -5.17 0.88 37.31
C VAL A 165 -6.02 1.00 38.59
N GLN A 166 -6.92 0.05 38.86
CA GLN A 166 -7.66 0.00 40.14
C GLN A 166 -6.75 -0.19 41.37
N GLY A 167 -5.50 -0.61 41.18
CA GLY A 167 -4.51 -0.76 42.26
C GLY A 167 -3.78 0.54 42.66
N LEU A 168 -3.91 1.63 41.89
CA LEU A 168 -3.33 2.93 42.22
C LEU A 168 -4.36 3.79 42.95
N LYS A 169 -4.38 3.66 44.28
CA LYS A 169 -5.04 4.63 45.16
C LYS A 169 -4.12 5.85 45.27
N LEU A 170 -4.59 7.02 44.81
CA LEU A 170 -4.04 8.34 45.16
C LEU A 170 -4.44 8.71 46.58
#